data_AF-A0A3P0XE29-F1
#
_entry.id   AF-A0A3P0XE29-F1
#
_cell.length_a   1.000
_cell.length_b   1.000
_cell.length_c   1.000
_cell.angle_alpha   90.00
_cell.angle_beta   90.00
_cell.angle_gamma   90.00
#
_symmetry.space_group_name_H-M   'P 1'
#
loop_
_entity.id
_entity.type
_entity.pdbx_description
1 polymer ?
#
loop_
_entity_poly.entity_id
_entity_poly.type
_entity_poly.pdbx_seq_one_letter_code
_entity_poly.pdbx_strand_id
1 'polypeptide(L)'
;MLTTSGGMRLSYRITAGPDAADPDGFEAREIYVEIDGPDAPMLVERNGELLRAMEHLAAKLIHLESEEHDKLSFDAGNFKGLRARDLRLKAQTAATQVQGTGQPYAFAPMTSGERRLLHLAFRDLPDVQTGSVGEGSQRMLVVYPLHFDRATYTPPTPLPSSRAYSTGGNRVRPGGSGRRR
;
A
#
# COMPACT_ATOMS: atom_id res chain seq x y z
N MET A 1 -24.43 26.59 2.95
CA MET A 1 -23.41 26.50 1.89
C MET A 1 -22.06 26.61 2.56
N LEU A 2 -21.29 25.53 2.67
CA LEU A 2 -19.92 25.54 3.22
C LEU A 2 -18.96 25.24 2.07
N THR A 3 -18.63 26.24 1.27
CA THR A 3 -17.51 26.17 0.32
C THR A 3 -16.30 26.80 0.97
N THR A 4 -15.76 26.12 2.00
CA THR A 4 -14.37 26.37 2.38
C THR A 4 -13.53 25.59 1.38
N SER A 5 -13.02 26.27 0.36
CA SER A 5 -11.96 25.73 -0.48
C SER A 5 -10.75 25.50 0.41
N GLY A 6 -10.60 24.28 0.94
CA GLY A 6 -9.34 23.81 1.48
C GLY A 6 -8.36 23.74 0.30
N GLY A 7 -7.74 24.87 -0.03
CA GLY A 7 -6.91 25.01 -1.21
C GLY A 7 -5.62 24.23 -1.02
N MET A 8 -5.58 22.99 -1.49
CA MET A 8 -4.33 22.26 -1.65
C MET A 8 -3.48 22.99 -2.70
N ARG A 9 -2.28 23.41 -2.30
CA ARG A 9 -1.29 24.04 -3.17
C ARG A 9 -0.44 22.95 -3.79
N LEU A 10 -0.93 22.43 -4.91
CA LEU A 10 -0.28 21.41 -5.69
C LEU A 10 -0.07 21.93 -7.12
N SER A 11 1.11 21.71 -7.66
CA SER A 11 1.40 21.76 -9.08
C SER A 11 1.52 20.34 -9.60
N TYR A 12 1.18 20.11 -10.87
CA TYR A 12 1.33 18.80 -11.48
C TYR A 12 1.92 18.90 -12.89
N ARG A 13 2.59 17.84 -13.31
CA ARG A 13 3.01 17.60 -14.68
C ARG A 13 2.43 16.27 -15.15
N ILE A 14 1.81 16.27 -16.32
CA ILE A 14 1.28 15.05 -16.94
C ILE A 14 2.15 14.70 -18.14
N THR A 15 2.62 13.46 -18.16
CA THR A 15 3.29 12.84 -19.29
C THR A 15 2.43 11.69 -19.77
N ALA A 16 2.25 11.55 -21.09
CA ALA A 16 1.44 10.49 -21.68
C ALA A 16 2.16 9.83 -22.86
N GLY A 17 1.80 8.58 -23.15
CA GLY A 17 2.40 7.80 -24.23
C GLY A 17 3.74 7.16 -23.82
N PRO A 18 4.66 6.91 -24.76
CA PRO A 18 5.91 6.18 -24.49
C PRO A 18 6.77 6.81 -23.39
N ASP A 19 6.76 8.14 -23.28
CA ASP A 19 7.53 8.87 -22.27
C ASP A 19 6.97 8.70 -20.86
N ALA A 20 5.72 8.23 -20.74
CA ALA A 20 5.11 7.93 -19.45
C ALA A 20 5.54 6.56 -18.92
N ALA A 21 6.18 5.70 -19.72
CA ALA A 21 6.53 4.34 -19.30
C ALA A 21 7.41 4.33 -18.04
N ASP A 22 7.25 3.29 -17.21
CA ASP A 22 8.11 3.09 -16.04
C ASP A 22 9.49 2.62 -16.50
N PRO A 23 10.58 3.36 -16.21
CA PRO A 23 11.93 2.95 -16.60
C PRO A 23 12.35 1.62 -15.95
N ASP A 24 11.81 1.28 -14.78
CA ASP A 24 12.08 0.01 -14.11
C ASP A 24 11.16 -1.13 -14.62
N GLY A 25 10.14 -0.83 -15.44
CA GLY A 25 9.21 -1.81 -16.02
C GLY A 25 8.25 -2.47 -15.02
N PHE A 26 8.02 -1.86 -13.85
CA PHE A 26 7.12 -2.40 -12.85
C PHE A 26 5.67 -2.01 -13.07
N GLU A 27 5.45 -0.80 -13.56
CA GLU A 27 4.14 -0.28 -13.90
C GLU A 27 3.97 -0.20 -15.43
N ALA A 28 2.86 -0.72 -15.94
CA ALA A 28 2.47 -0.58 -17.35
C ALA A 28 1.78 0.78 -17.60
N ARG A 29 2.39 1.85 -17.08
CA ARG A 29 1.83 3.20 -17.09
C ARG A 29 1.91 3.83 -18.49
N GLU A 30 0.77 4.32 -18.97
CA GLU A 30 0.62 5.10 -20.21
C GLU A 30 0.39 6.59 -19.93
N ILE A 31 -0.06 6.91 -18.71
CA ILE A 31 -0.25 8.27 -18.22
C ILE A 31 0.44 8.36 -16.86
N TYR A 32 1.38 9.28 -16.75
CA TYR A 32 2.14 9.54 -15.54
C TYR A 32 1.93 10.98 -15.07
N VAL A 33 1.50 11.14 -13.82
CA VAL A 33 1.22 12.43 -13.19
C VAL A 33 2.20 12.66 -12.05
N GLU A 34 3.14 13.58 -12.27
CA GLU A 34 4.04 14.05 -11.22
C GLU A 34 3.38 15.18 -10.45
N ILE A 35 3.26 15.06 -9.14
CA ILE A 35 2.72 16.10 -8.27
C ILE A 35 3.83 16.68 -7.40
N ASP A 36 3.86 18.00 -7.33
CA ASP A 36 4.79 18.78 -6.52
C ASP A 36 4.04 19.94 -5.85
N GLY A 37 4.71 20.66 -4.96
CA GLY A 37 4.20 21.84 -4.28
C GLY A 37 4.25 21.71 -2.76
N PRO A 38 3.90 22.79 -2.04
CA PRO A 38 4.00 22.85 -0.59
C PRO A 38 3.24 21.75 0.17
N ASP A 39 2.12 21.30 -0.41
CA ASP A 39 1.25 20.32 0.24
C ASP A 39 1.44 18.90 -0.35
N ALA A 40 2.39 18.71 -1.27
CA ALA A 40 2.71 17.41 -1.85
C ALA A 40 3.19 16.35 -0.81
N PRO A 41 3.92 16.70 0.26
CA PRO A 41 4.27 15.73 1.30
C PRO A 41 3.07 15.04 1.95
N MET A 42 1.90 15.69 2.00
CA MET A 42 0.67 15.09 2.52
C MET A 42 0.17 13.92 1.65
N LEU A 43 0.49 13.93 0.35
CA LEU A 43 0.07 12.87 -0.58
C LEU A 43 0.77 11.53 -0.31
N VAL A 44 2.00 11.59 0.21
CA VAL A 44 2.85 10.41 0.47
C VAL A 44 2.70 9.88 1.90
N GLU A 45 2.00 10.61 2.76
CA GLU A 45 1.68 10.15 4.12
C GLU A 45 0.89 8.83 4.11
N ARG A 46 0.97 8.09 5.23
CA ARG A 46 0.27 6.81 5.41
C ARG A 46 0.53 5.83 4.25
N ASN A 47 1.77 5.80 3.76
CA ASN A 47 2.20 4.95 2.64
C ASN A 47 1.49 5.28 1.32
N GLY A 48 1.26 6.57 1.05
CA GLY A 48 0.64 7.05 -0.19
C GLY A 48 -0.85 6.74 -0.30
N GLU A 49 -1.57 6.61 0.81
CA GLU A 49 -3.02 6.30 0.80
C GLU A 49 -3.81 7.36 0.01
N LEU A 50 -3.45 8.64 0.17
CA LEU A 50 -4.08 9.74 -0.54
C LEU A 50 -3.74 9.75 -2.03
N LEU A 51 -2.46 9.56 -2.38
CA LEU A 51 -2.01 9.45 -3.77
C LEU A 51 -2.80 8.38 -4.53
N ARG A 52 -3.00 7.21 -3.93
CA ARG A 52 -3.75 6.09 -4.53
C ARG A 52 -5.24 6.36 -4.63
N ALA A 53 -5.81 7.05 -3.64
CA ALA A 53 -7.20 7.49 -3.71
C ALA A 53 -7.40 8.44 -4.90
N MET A 54 -6.45 9.36 -5.12
CA MET A 54 -6.47 10.25 -6.29
C MET A 54 -6.33 9.48 -7.60
N GLU A 55 -5.41 8.52 -7.71
CA GLU A 55 -5.29 7.64 -8.88
C GLU A 55 -6.60 6.92 -9.17
N HIS A 56 -7.22 6.34 -8.14
CA HIS A 56 -8.47 5.59 -8.29
C HIS A 56 -9.61 6.50 -8.79
N LEU A 57 -9.76 7.69 -8.20
CA LEU A 57 -10.76 8.65 -8.64
C LEU A 57 -10.48 9.14 -10.06
N ALA A 58 -9.22 9.44 -10.39
CA ALA A 58 -8.83 9.87 -11.72
C ALA A 58 -9.13 8.78 -12.75
N ALA A 59 -8.76 7.52 -12.48
CA ALA A 59 -9.07 6.38 -13.34
C ALA A 59 -10.58 6.24 -13.59
N LYS A 60 -11.41 6.45 -12.55
CA LYS A 60 -12.88 6.48 -12.70
C LYS A 60 -13.37 7.65 -13.53
N LEU A 61 -12.79 8.84 -13.37
CA LEU A 61 -13.18 10.04 -14.14
C LEU A 61 -12.90 9.89 -15.64
N ILE A 62 -11.78 9.25 -15.99
CA ILE A 62 -11.43 8.97 -17.39
C ILE A 62 -11.98 7.63 -17.90
N HIS A 63 -12.89 7.00 -17.14
CA HIS A 63 -13.58 5.76 -17.51
C HIS A 63 -12.64 4.58 -17.83
N LEU A 64 -11.50 4.46 -17.14
CA LEU A 64 -10.65 3.28 -17.26
C LEU A 64 -11.32 2.08 -16.61
N GLU A 65 -11.35 0.98 -17.35
CA GLU A 65 -11.77 -0.32 -16.83
C GLU A 65 -10.80 -0.79 -15.74
N SER A 66 -11.25 -1.69 -14.87
CA SER A 66 -10.45 -2.10 -13.70
C SER A 66 -9.11 -2.75 -14.09
N GLU A 67 -9.04 -3.37 -15.27
CA GLU A 67 -7.82 -3.96 -15.83
C GLU A 67 -6.83 -2.91 -16.34
N GLU A 68 -7.30 -1.69 -16.58
CA GLU A 68 -6.53 -0.58 -17.14
C GLU A 68 -6.09 0.42 -16.08
N HIS A 69 -6.44 0.22 -14.80
CA HIS A 69 -6.05 1.16 -13.73
C HIS A 69 -4.54 1.29 -13.59
N ASP A 70 -3.79 0.25 -13.96
CA ASP A 70 -2.31 0.26 -13.97
C ASP A 70 -1.73 1.18 -15.07
N LYS A 71 -2.55 1.66 -16.03
CA LYS A 71 -2.13 2.62 -17.06
C LYS A 71 -1.99 4.05 -16.53
N LEU A 72 -2.60 4.37 -15.39
CA LEU A 72 -2.58 5.69 -14.79
C LEU A 72 -1.79 5.65 -13.47
N SER A 73 -0.70 6.40 -13.41
CA SER A 73 0.18 6.43 -12.25
C SER A 73 0.40 7.86 -11.79
N PHE A 74 0.17 8.13 -10.51
CA PHE A 74 0.47 9.39 -9.86
C PHE A 74 1.68 9.19 -8.96
N ASP A 75 2.58 10.16 -8.91
CA ASP A 75 3.71 10.13 -8.00
C ASP A 75 3.99 11.52 -7.44
N ALA A 76 4.51 11.57 -6.22
CA ALA A 76 4.92 12.80 -5.56
C ALA A 76 6.28 12.58 -4.92
N GLY A 77 7.26 13.43 -5.27
CA GLY A 77 8.61 13.37 -4.71
C GLY A 77 9.34 12.04 -4.94
N ASN A 78 9.09 11.35 -6.07
CA ASN A 78 9.64 10.02 -6.37
C ASN A 78 9.31 8.96 -5.30
N PHE A 79 8.14 9.07 -4.67
CA PHE A 79 7.72 8.19 -3.58
C PHE A 79 7.65 6.73 -4.03
N LYS A 80 7.04 6.46 -5.18
CA LYS A 80 6.92 5.09 -5.72
C LYS A 80 8.28 4.47 -6.00
N GLY A 81 9.19 5.23 -6.62
CA GLY A 81 10.56 4.77 -6.91
C GLY A 81 11.36 4.48 -5.64
N LEU A 82 11.30 5.37 -4.64
CA LEU A 82 11.95 5.15 -3.33
C LEU A 82 11.36 3.93 -2.62
N ARG A 83 10.03 3.81 -2.60
CA ARG A 83 9.33 2.67 -2.02
C ARG A 83 9.72 1.36 -2.69
N ALA A 84 9.91 1.38 -4.01
CA ALA A 84 10.32 0.21 -4.75
C ALA A 84 11.74 -0.27 -4.40
N ARG A 85 12.67 0.68 -4.25
CA ARG A 85 14.05 0.41 -3.79
C ARG A 85 14.05 -0.16 -2.37
N ASP A 86 13.29 0.42 -1.46
CA ASP A 86 13.15 -0.08 -0.09
C ASP A 86 12.64 -1.53 -0.05
N LEU A 87 11.62 -1.84 -0.85
CA LEU A 87 11.06 -3.19 -0.91
C LEU A 87 12.05 -4.19 -1.52
N ARG A 88 12.82 -3.81 -2.55
CA ARG A 88 13.90 -4.63 -3.11
C ARG A 88 14.97 -4.95 -2.05
N LEU A 89 15.42 -3.96 -1.27
CA LEU A 89 16.40 -4.16 -0.20
C LEU A 89 15.87 -5.08 0.90
N LYS A 90 14.61 -4.90 1.30
CA LYS A 90 13.94 -5.78 2.26
C LYS A 90 13.80 -7.20 1.72
N ALA A 91 13.53 -7.36 0.43
CA ALA A 91 13.45 -8.68 -0.21
C ALA A 91 14.78 -9.43 -0.11
N GLN A 92 15.90 -8.78 -0.44
CA GLN A 92 17.24 -9.36 -0.34
C GLN A 92 17.56 -9.77 1.10
N THR A 93 17.30 -8.87 2.06
CA THR A 93 17.53 -9.13 3.48
C THR A 93 16.69 -10.31 3.99
N ALA A 94 15.41 -10.35 3.60
CA ALA A 94 14.51 -11.44 3.96
C ALA A 94 14.95 -12.78 3.35
N ALA A 95 15.43 -12.79 2.10
CA ALA A 95 15.96 -14.00 1.48
C ALA A 95 17.14 -14.57 2.28
N THR A 96 18.13 -13.73 2.60
CA THR A 96 19.29 -14.15 3.42
C THR A 96 18.87 -14.66 4.79
N GLN A 97 17.89 -14.02 5.43
CA GLN A 97 17.37 -14.45 6.73
C GLN A 97 16.67 -15.81 6.64
N VAL A 98 15.80 -16.00 5.65
CA VAL A 98 15.05 -17.26 5.44
C VAL A 98 16.02 -18.41 5.13
N GLN A 99 17.04 -18.16 4.31
CA GLN A 99 18.08 -19.15 4.01
C GLN A 99 18.91 -19.51 5.26
N GLY A 100 19.32 -18.52 6.06
CA GLY A 100 20.14 -18.76 7.25
C GLY A 100 19.38 -19.41 8.41
N THR A 101 18.09 -19.12 8.56
CA THR A 101 17.27 -19.62 9.68
C THR A 101 16.43 -20.85 9.33
N GLY A 102 16.15 -21.09 8.05
CA GLY A 102 15.20 -22.11 7.60
C GLY A 102 13.75 -21.81 8.02
N GLN A 103 13.45 -20.60 8.48
CA GLN A 103 12.12 -20.19 8.92
C GLN A 103 11.46 -19.24 7.92
N PRO A 104 10.14 -19.34 7.68
CA PRO A 104 9.45 -18.40 6.82
C PRO A 104 9.44 -16.96 7.37
N TYR A 105 9.51 -15.99 6.48
CA TYR A 105 9.43 -14.56 6.80
C TYR A 105 8.16 -13.95 6.23
N ALA A 106 7.31 -13.38 7.08
CA ALA A 106 6.11 -12.66 6.68
C ALA A 106 6.37 -11.15 6.66
N PHE A 107 6.07 -10.51 5.54
CA PHE A 107 6.08 -9.06 5.43
C PHE A 107 4.84 -8.45 6.08
N ALA A 108 4.90 -7.15 6.38
CA ALA A 108 3.73 -6.38 6.78
C ALA A 108 2.65 -6.41 5.67
N PRO A 109 1.35 -6.31 6.02
CA PRO A 109 0.30 -6.15 5.02
C PRO A 109 0.59 -4.97 4.10
N MET A 110 0.41 -5.20 2.81
CA MET A 110 0.76 -4.24 1.78
C MET A 110 -0.18 -4.39 0.60
N THR A 111 -0.05 -3.52 -0.38
CA THR A 111 -0.99 -3.45 -1.49
C THR A 111 -0.64 -4.42 -2.61
N SER A 112 -1.55 -4.63 -3.58
CA SER A 112 -1.31 -5.59 -4.66
C SER A 112 -0.05 -5.25 -5.48
N GLY A 113 0.16 -3.97 -5.80
CA GLY A 113 1.35 -3.49 -6.49
C GLY A 113 2.64 -3.76 -5.71
N GLU A 114 2.66 -3.48 -4.41
CA GLU A 114 3.84 -3.75 -3.56
C GLU A 114 4.13 -5.26 -3.45
N ARG A 115 3.09 -6.10 -3.33
CA ARG A 115 3.26 -7.56 -3.34
C ARG A 115 3.81 -8.05 -4.69
N ARG A 116 3.30 -7.53 -5.81
CA ARG A 116 3.81 -7.83 -7.15
C ARG A 116 5.28 -7.44 -7.28
N LEU A 117 5.65 -6.27 -6.79
CA LEU A 117 7.04 -5.81 -6.78
C LEU A 117 7.95 -6.77 -6.01
N LEU A 118 7.55 -7.17 -4.79
CA LEU A 118 8.31 -8.15 -4.02
C LEU A 118 8.38 -9.50 -4.75
N HIS A 119 7.26 -9.99 -5.30
CA HIS A 119 7.25 -11.23 -6.09
C HIS A 119 8.26 -11.17 -7.25
N LEU A 120 8.32 -10.05 -7.97
CA LEU A 120 9.32 -9.84 -9.02
C LEU A 120 10.74 -9.77 -8.47
N ALA A 121 10.96 -9.11 -7.33
CA ALA A 121 12.28 -9.06 -6.69
C ALA A 121 12.77 -10.45 -6.23
N PHE A 122 11.87 -11.35 -5.84
CA PHE A 122 12.20 -12.73 -5.48
C PHE A 122 12.31 -13.66 -6.69
N ARG A 123 11.83 -13.27 -7.87
CA ARG A 123 11.86 -14.10 -9.08
C ARG A 123 13.30 -14.51 -9.46
N ASP A 124 14.25 -13.63 -9.23
CA ASP A 124 15.67 -13.84 -9.56
C ASP A 124 16.42 -14.61 -8.45
N LEU A 125 15.74 -15.00 -7.36
CA LEU A 125 16.31 -15.73 -6.23
C LEU A 125 15.79 -17.17 -6.19
N PRO A 126 16.53 -18.16 -6.75
CA PRO A 126 16.03 -19.53 -6.93
C PRO A 126 15.87 -20.31 -5.62
N ASP A 127 16.50 -19.86 -4.54
CA ASP A 127 16.60 -20.59 -3.27
C ASP A 127 15.45 -20.31 -2.29
N VAL A 128 14.47 -19.50 -2.69
CA VAL A 128 13.31 -19.16 -1.87
C VAL A 128 12.02 -19.28 -2.67
N GLN A 129 10.93 -19.52 -1.99
CA GLN A 129 9.59 -19.51 -2.58
C GLN A 129 8.76 -18.39 -1.98
N THR A 130 7.83 -17.84 -2.76
CA THR A 130 6.91 -16.80 -2.28
C THR A 130 5.46 -17.24 -2.33
N GLY A 131 4.64 -16.66 -1.45
CA GLY A 131 3.20 -16.84 -1.45
C GLY A 131 2.50 -15.64 -0.82
N SER A 132 1.38 -15.19 -1.42
CA SER A 132 0.55 -14.17 -0.79
C SER A 132 -0.49 -14.84 0.10
N VAL A 133 -0.54 -14.42 1.38
CA VAL A 133 -1.46 -14.95 2.38
C VAL A 133 -2.31 -13.81 2.97
N GLY A 134 -3.54 -14.13 3.39
CA GLY A 134 -4.52 -13.19 3.93
C GLY A 134 -5.55 -12.72 2.90
N GLU A 135 -6.41 -11.78 3.29
CA GLU A 135 -7.49 -11.20 2.47
C GLU A 135 -7.59 -9.67 2.56
N GLY A 136 -8.06 -9.04 1.49
CA GLY A 136 -8.21 -7.59 1.37
C GLY A 136 -6.95 -6.79 1.77
N SER A 137 -7.12 -5.90 2.75
CA SER A 137 -6.07 -5.02 3.30
C SER A 137 -5.09 -5.74 4.23
N GLN A 138 -5.43 -6.94 4.68
CA GLN A 138 -4.57 -7.76 5.55
C GLN A 138 -3.67 -8.71 4.73
N ARG A 139 -3.76 -8.65 3.40
CA ARG A 139 -2.93 -9.45 2.50
C ARG A 139 -1.47 -9.04 2.59
N MET A 140 -0.62 -10.04 2.80
CA MET A 140 0.83 -9.90 2.87
C MET A 140 1.51 -10.88 1.92
N LEU A 141 2.82 -10.66 1.74
CA LEU A 141 3.70 -11.62 1.12
C LEU A 141 4.44 -12.40 2.21
N VAL A 142 4.52 -13.71 2.05
CA VAL A 142 5.36 -14.59 2.86
C VAL A 142 6.42 -15.22 1.97
N VAL A 143 7.65 -15.24 2.46
CA VAL A 143 8.79 -15.91 1.84
C VAL A 143 9.09 -17.16 2.64
N TYR A 144 9.26 -18.26 1.92
CA TYR A 144 9.49 -19.58 2.46
C TYR A 144 10.85 -20.11 1.98
N PRO A 145 11.54 -20.93 2.80
CA PRO A 145 12.67 -21.70 2.32
C PRO A 145 12.29 -22.60 1.13
N LEU A 146 13.27 -22.97 0.31
CA LEU A 146 13.04 -23.97 -0.73
C LEU A 146 12.54 -25.29 -0.13
N HIS A 147 11.55 -25.91 -0.77
CA HIS A 147 10.90 -27.15 -0.31
C HIS A 147 10.16 -27.07 1.04
N PHE A 148 9.88 -25.86 1.53
CA PHE A 148 9.13 -25.69 2.77
C PHE A 148 7.67 -26.13 2.63
N ASP A 149 7.17 -26.94 3.57
CA ASP A 149 5.76 -27.33 3.63
C ASP A 149 4.90 -26.17 4.16
N ARG A 150 4.28 -25.43 3.24
CA ARG A 150 3.43 -24.28 3.56
C ARG A 150 2.25 -24.62 4.47
N ALA A 151 1.78 -25.87 4.48
CA ALA A 151 0.65 -26.28 5.32
C ALA A 151 1.00 -26.21 6.82
N THR A 152 2.29 -26.29 7.16
CA THR A 152 2.78 -26.24 8.55
C THR A 152 2.93 -24.82 9.09
N TYR A 153 2.85 -23.80 8.24
CA TYR A 153 3.08 -22.41 8.63
C TYR A 153 1.78 -21.63 8.81
N THR A 154 1.59 -21.07 10.00
CA THR A 154 0.53 -20.09 10.28
C THR A 154 1.15 -18.70 10.25
N PRO A 155 0.77 -17.83 9.29
CA PRO A 155 1.26 -16.45 9.27
C PRO A 155 0.78 -15.68 10.50
N PRO A 156 1.58 -14.73 11.01
CA PRO A 156 1.15 -13.88 12.09
C PRO A 156 -0.10 -13.10 11.67
N THR A 157 -1.14 -13.11 12.50
CA THR A 157 -2.31 -12.27 12.29
C THR A 157 -1.86 -10.81 12.41
N PRO A 158 -2.09 -9.98 11.39
CA PRO A 158 -1.76 -8.58 11.53
C PRO A 158 -2.63 -7.98 12.63
N LEU A 159 -2.04 -7.14 13.47
CA LEU A 159 -2.80 -6.43 14.49
C LEU A 159 -3.92 -5.65 13.80
N PRO A 160 -5.13 -5.61 14.38
CA PRO A 160 -6.20 -4.80 13.82
C PRO A 160 -5.67 -3.38 13.67
N SER A 161 -5.67 -2.87 12.44
CA SER A 161 -5.46 -1.45 12.21
C SER A 161 -6.44 -0.73 13.14
N SER A 162 -6.00 0.31 13.85
CA SER A 162 -6.79 1.09 14.82
C SER A 162 -8.06 1.77 14.25
N ARG A 163 -8.51 1.35 13.07
CA ARG A 163 -9.77 1.62 12.37
C ARG A 163 -11.03 1.08 13.07
N ALA A 164 -10.97 0.62 14.32
CA ALA A 164 -12.19 0.54 15.10
C ALA A 164 -12.65 1.97 15.36
N TYR A 165 -13.57 2.46 14.52
CA TYR A 165 -14.33 3.66 14.76
C TYR A 165 -14.74 3.67 16.24
N SER A 166 -14.26 4.65 17.00
CA SER A 166 -14.82 4.99 18.29
C SER A 166 -16.20 5.60 18.05
N THR A 167 -17.15 4.75 17.65
CA THR A 167 -18.55 5.12 17.55
C THR A 167 -19.06 5.21 18.98
N GLY A 168 -19.25 6.45 19.43
CA GLY A 168 -20.18 6.81 20.50
C GLY A 168 -19.89 6.19 21.85
N GLY A 169 -19.10 6.90 22.67
CA GLY A 169 -19.16 6.71 24.12
C GLY A 169 -20.60 6.83 24.59
N ASN A 170 -21.15 5.71 25.05
CA ASN A 170 -22.47 5.64 25.66
C ASN A 170 -22.42 6.50 26.93
N ARG A 171 -23.00 7.71 26.85
CA ARG A 171 -23.13 8.63 27.98
C ARG A 171 -24.20 8.04 28.91
N VAL A 172 -23.77 7.17 29.82
CA VAL A 172 -24.58 6.69 30.94
C VAL A 172 -25.08 7.93 31.69
N ARG A 173 -26.39 8.20 31.60
CA ARG A 173 -27.06 9.22 32.41
C ARG A 173 -26.90 8.80 33.88
N PRO A 174 -26.43 9.67 34.79
CA PRO A 174 -26.42 9.33 36.20
C PRO A 174 -27.87 9.25 36.68
N GLY A 175 -28.24 8.10 37.22
CA GLY A 175 -29.52 7.88 37.86
C GLY A 175 -29.72 8.87 38.99
N GLY A 176 -30.83 9.60 38.95
CA GLY A 176 -31.26 10.47 40.05
C GLY A 176 -31.66 9.62 41.25
N SER A 177 -30.83 9.62 42.28
CA SER A 177 -31.19 9.12 43.60
C SER A 177 -31.59 10.28 44.51
N GLY A 178 -32.85 10.29 44.96
CA GLY A 178 -33.13 10.56 46.38
C GLY A 178 -33.74 11.91 46.78
N ARG A 179 -34.99 11.80 47.25
CA ARG A 179 -35.57 12.40 48.47
C ARG A 179 -35.79 13.92 48.53
N ARG A 180 -37.07 14.30 48.70
CA ARG A 180 -37.61 15.09 49.84
C ARG A 180 -39.07 14.60 50.05
N ARG A 181 -39.45 14.05 51.21
CA ARG A 181 -39.94 14.76 52.41
C ARG A 181 -40.90 15.89 52.08
#